data_AF-B3GXV3-F1
#
_entry.id   AF-B3GXV3-F1
#
_cell.length_a   1.000
_cell.length_b   1.000
_cell.length_c   1.000
_cell.angle_alpha   90.00
_cell.angle_beta   90.00
_cell.angle_gamma   90.00
#
_symmetry.space_group_name_H-M   'P 1'
#
loop_
_entity.id
_entity.type
_entity.pdbx_description
1 polymer ?
#
loop_
_entity_poly.entity_id
_entity_poly.type
_entity_poly.pdbx_seq_one_letter_code
_entity_poly.pdbx_strand_id
1 'polypeptide(L)'
;MRYLHLYLFSALLIYSHTGNTAPPPFKETQLKRNIQIDSEIQQRHRQQTVQQEAQFIPQTDIRMDTRQERNLQIPSAESPCYLIHHLSLIDYPSERLSQTEQFQWALDKAVADLQLRLPHCLGGEGLSILMKQIQNNIIEKGYVTTRVVAQEQDLGSGNLVLSVIVGKIGNTVVMDNGRVPRFTPLHALTAFTFEKGDILNVRNIEQSLENLK
;
A
#
# COMPACT_ATOMS: atom_id res chain seq x y z
N MET A 1 -66.45 -10.35 68.02
CA MET A 1 -65.80 -9.99 69.30
C MET A 1 -64.82 -11.09 69.67
N ARG A 2 -63.73 -10.68 70.34
CA ARG A 2 -62.66 -11.49 70.96
C ARG A 2 -63.13 -12.82 71.54
N TYR A 3 -62.25 -13.84 71.51
CA TYR A 3 -61.92 -14.85 72.54
C TYR A 3 -61.21 -16.01 71.80
N LEU A 4 -59.87 -15.99 71.71
CA LEU A 4 -58.93 -16.68 72.60
C LEU A 4 -59.37 -18.10 73.00
N HIS A 5 -58.88 -19.11 72.28
CA HIS A 5 -58.84 -20.50 72.75
C HIS A 5 -57.56 -21.19 72.26
N LEU A 6 -56.73 -21.59 73.22
CA LEU A 6 -55.68 -22.60 73.07
C LEU A 6 -56.36 -23.95 72.76
N TYR A 7 -55.88 -24.69 71.75
CA TYR A 7 -55.93 -26.15 71.69
C TYR A 7 -54.84 -26.71 70.76
N LEU A 8 -54.23 -27.81 71.22
CA LEU A 8 -53.14 -28.56 70.61
C LEU A 8 -53.49 -29.15 69.23
N PHE A 9 -52.53 -29.14 68.31
CA PHE A 9 -52.40 -30.16 67.27
C PHE A 9 -50.92 -30.44 66.99
N SER A 10 -50.55 -31.72 67.13
CA SER A 10 -49.26 -32.31 66.80
C SER A 10 -49.02 -32.37 65.28
N ALA A 11 -47.82 -32.03 64.82
CA ALA A 11 -47.31 -32.47 63.51
C ALA A 11 -45.80 -32.75 63.58
N LEU A 12 -45.42 -33.83 62.89
CA LEU A 12 -44.13 -34.50 62.81
C LEU A 12 -42.92 -33.60 62.51
N LEU A 13 -41.76 -34.06 63.03
CA LEU A 13 -40.42 -34.24 62.42
C LEU A 13 -39.98 -33.17 61.38
N ILE A 14 -38.74 -32.67 61.38
CA ILE A 14 -37.49 -33.42 61.14
C ILE A 14 -36.32 -32.53 61.61
N TYR A 15 -35.31 -33.17 62.21
CA TYR A 15 -34.00 -32.62 62.56
C TYR A 15 -33.44 -31.67 61.48
N SER A 16 -33.09 -30.45 61.90
CA SER A 16 -32.21 -29.57 61.14
C SER A 16 -30.77 -30.11 61.20
N HIS A 17 -30.31 -30.70 60.09
CA HIS A 17 -28.88 -30.85 59.85
C HIS A 17 -28.42 -29.69 58.99
N THR A 18 -27.75 -28.72 59.60
CA THR A 18 -27.00 -27.68 58.88
C THR A 18 -25.75 -28.31 58.29
N GLY A 19 -25.90 -28.91 57.11
CA GLY A 19 -24.77 -29.32 56.27
C GLY A 19 -24.14 -28.08 55.65
N ASN A 20 -23.14 -27.52 56.32
CA ASN A 20 -22.22 -26.56 55.71
C ASN A 20 -21.26 -27.34 54.80
N THR A 21 -21.67 -27.67 53.58
CA THR A 21 -20.81 -28.35 52.61
C THR A 21 -19.93 -27.33 51.92
N ALA A 22 -18.65 -27.29 52.30
CA ALA A 22 -17.60 -26.69 51.49
C ALA A 22 -17.71 -27.24 50.05
N PRO A 23 -17.57 -26.42 48.99
CA PRO A 23 -17.60 -26.91 47.62
C PRO A 23 -16.50 -27.97 47.45
N PRO A 24 -16.77 -29.08 46.74
CA PRO A 24 -15.79 -30.16 46.61
C PRO A 24 -14.52 -29.63 45.95
N PRO A 25 -13.32 -30.05 46.41
CA PRO A 25 -12.02 -29.50 45.99
C PRO A 25 -11.77 -29.56 44.47
N PHE A 26 -12.52 -30.40 43.75
CA PHE A 26 -12.45 -30.56 42.31
C PHE A 26 -12.89 -29.32 41.50
N LYS A 27 -13.93 -28.58 41.95
CA LYS A 27 -14.50 -27.45 41.17
C LYS A 27 -13.56 -26.24 41.13
N GLU A 28 -12.84 -26.00 42.23
CA GLU A 28 -11.91 -24.88 42.36
C GLU A 28 -10.59 -25.14 41.60
N THR A 29 -10.11 -26.39 41.59
CA THR A 29 -8.94 -26.79 40.78
C THR A 29 -9.23 -26.72 39.28
N GLN A 30 -10.45 -27.08 38.86
CA GLN A 30 -10.86 -26.94 37.45
C GLN A 30 -11.00 -25.49 37.02
N LEU A 31 -11.58 -24.62 37.85
CA LEU A 31 -11.69 -23.19 37.56
C LEU A 31 -10.30 -22.54 37.43
N LYS A 32 -9.38 -22.84 38.36
CA LYS A 32 -8.00 -22.33 38.30
C LYS A 32 -7.27 -22.81 37.04
N ARG A 33 -7.48 -24.08 36.64
CA ARG A 33 -6.93 -24.64 35.40
C ARG A 33 -7.48 -23.93 34.16
N ASN A 34 -8.78 -23.65 34.10
CA ASN A 34 -9.40 -22.97 32.97
C ASN A 34 -8.91 -21.52 32.83
N ILE A 35 -8.82 -20.78 33.95
CA ILE A 35 -8.26 -19.41 33.96
C ILE A 35 -6.80 -19.42 33.49
N GLN A 36 -6.02 -20.42 33.90
CA GLN A 36 -4.64 -20.57 33.44
C GLN A 36 -4.58 -20.86 31.93
N ILE A 37 -5.40 -21.78 31.43
CA ILE A 37 -5.49 -22.09 29.99
C ILE A 37 -5.90 -20.85 29.17
N ASP A 38 -6.90 -20.09 29.63
CA ASP A 38 -7.34 -18.86 28.97
C ASP A 38 -6.22 -17.81 28.93
N SER A 39 -5.46 -17.67 30.02
CA SER A 39 -4.31 -16.76 30.07
C SER A 39 -3.21 -17.15 29.08
N GLU A 40 -2.94 -18.45 28.92
CA GLU A 40 -1.96 -18.98 27.96
C GLU A 40 -2.44 -18.83 26.50
N ILE A 41 -3.73 -19.06 26.23
CA ILE A 41 -4.33 -18.83 24.91
C ILE A 41 -4.25 -17.34 24.55
N GLN A 42 -4.54 -16.43 25.50
CA GLN A 42 -4.47 -14.99 25.26
C GLN A 42 -3.02 -14.51 25.03
N GLN A 43 -2.04 -15.09 25.71
CA GLN A 43 -0.62 -14.81 25.46
C GLN A 43 -0.20 -15.28 24.05
N ARG A 44 -0.60 -16.47 23.63
CA ARG A 44 -0.33 -16.98 22.27
C ARG A 44 -0.96 -16.10 21.19
N HIS A 45 -2.22 -15.68 21.36
CA HIS A 45 -2.86 -14.76 20.43
C HIS A 45 -2.12 -13.43 20.33
N ARG A 46 -1.71 -12.84 21.46
CA ARG A 46 -0.92 -11.59 21.46
C ARG A 46 0.41 -11.75 20.71
N GLN A 47 1.12 -12.86 20.94
CA GLN A 47 2.39 -13.13 20.25
C GLN A 47 2.18 -13.29 18.74
N GLN A 48 1.12 -13.97 18.31
CA GLN A 48 0.78 -14.12 16.89
C GLN A 48 0.42 -12.77 16.24
N THR A 49 -0.37 -11.92 16.91
CA THR A 49 -0.70 -10.59 16.40
C THR A 49 0.55 -9.72 16.24
N VAL A 50 1.44 -9.70 17.23
CA VAL A 50 2.71 -8.94 17.17
C VAL A 50 3.62 -9.46 16.05
N GLN A 51 3.68 -10.77 15.83
CA GLN A 51 4.44 -11.34 14.71
C GLN A 51 3.85 -11.00 13.35
N GLN A 52 2.52 -11.02 13.21
CA GLN A 52 1.85 -10.59 11.98
C GLN A 52 2.08 -9.10 11.72
N GLU A 53 1.92 -8.23 12.73
CA GLU A 53 2.19 -6.79 12.59
C GLU A 53 3.65 -6.50 12.24
N ALA A 54 4.61 -7.27 12.75
CA ALA A 54 6.02 -7.15 12.40
C ALA A 54 6.33 -7.57 10.94
N GLN A 55 5.54 -8.49 10.36
CA GLN A 55 5.64 -8.83 8.92
C GLN A 55 5.03 -7.73 8.03
N PHE A 56 4.08 -6.96 8.55
CA PHE A 56 3.48 -5.79 7.90
C PHE A 56 4.14 -4.47 8.32
N ILE A 57 5.42 -4.46 8.69
CA ILE A 57 6.17 -3.20 8.63
C ILE A 57 6.20 -2.84 7.15
N PRO A 58 5.54 -1.77 6.69
CA PRO A 58 5.74 -1.33 5.33
C PRO A 58 7.22 -0.96 5.27
N GLN A 59 8.02 -1.78 4.61
CA GLN A 59 9.29 -1.34 4.10
C GLN A 59 8.96 -0.31 3.02
N THR A 60 8.59 0.89 3.45
CA THR A 60 8.65 2.10 2.63
C THR A 60 10.12 2.44 2.51
N ASP A 61 10.93 1.48 2.06
CA ASP A 61 12.23 1.78 1.54
C ASP A 61 11.95 2.34 0.15
N ILE A 62 11.67 3.65 0.13
CA ILE A 62 11.71 4.45 -1.09
C ILE A 62 13.18 4.48 -1.48
N ARG A 63 13.68 3.36 -1.99
CA ARG A 63 14.96 3.32 -2.68
C ARG A 63 14.72 3.97 -4.04
N MET A 64 14.73 5.29 -4.03
CA MET A 64 15.09 6.03 -5.24
C MET A 64 16.53 5.63 -5.55
N ASP A 65 16.73 4.59 -6.35
CA ASP A 65 18.00 4.38 -7.05
C ASP A 65 18.14 5.51 -8.08
N THR A 66 18.48 6.71 -7.59
CA THR A 66 18.87 7.88 -8.38
C THR A 66 20.30 7.77 -8.86
N ARG A 67 20.92 6.58 -8.81
CA ARG A 67 22.08 6.28 -9.65
C ARG A 67 21.62 6.22 -11.10
N GLN A 68 21.47 7.40 -11.67
CA GLN A 68 21.35 7.63 -13.09
C GLN A 68 22.67 7.14 -13.71
N GLU A 69 22.70 5.88 -14.11
CA GLU A 69 23.79 5.32 -14.90
C GLU A 69 23.86 6.14 -16.19
N ARG A 70 24.84 7.04 -16.26
CA ARG A 70 24.91 8.07 -17.30
C ARG A 70 25.16 7.54 -18.71
N ASN A 71 25.36 6.23 -18.88
CA ASN A 71 25.66 5.61 -20.17
C ASN A 71 24.91 4.29 -20.29
N LEU A 72 23.58 4.35 -20.44
CA LEU A 72 22.81 3.21 -20.89
C LEU A 72 23.07 3.01 -22.39
N GLN A 73 23.40 1.79 -22.79
CA GLN A 73 23.64 1.42 -24.19
C GLN A 73 22.97 0.09 -24.46
N ILE A 74 22.26 -0.03 -25.57
CA ILE A 74 21.64 -1.29 -25.98
C ILE A 74 22.75 -2.23 -26.49
N PRO A 75 22.83 -3.47 -25.99
CA PRO A 75 23.78 -4.47 -26.50
C PRO A 75 23.57 -4.73 -28.00
N SER A 76 24.65 -4.90 -28.74
CA SER A 76 24.61 -5.10 -30.19
C SER A 76 24.23 -6.53 -30.60
N ALA A 77 24.32 -7.49 -29.68
CA ALA A 77 24.00 -8.89 -29.93
C ALA A 77 23.41 -9.52 -28.66
N GLU A 78 22.19 -10.00 -28.77
CA GLU A 78 21.48 -10.72 -27.71
C GLU A 78 20.85 -11.99 -28.30
N SER A 79 20.73 -13.05 -27.50
CA SER A 79 20.02 -14.26 -27.89
C SER A 79 19.38 -14.89 -26.65
N PRO A 80 18.06 -15.19 -26.66
CA PRO A 80 17.11 -14.94 -27.74
C PRO A 80 16.80 -13.43 -27.93
N CYS A 81 16.50 -13.01 -29.17
CA CYS A 81 16.04 -11.65 -29.48
C CYS A 81 14.91 -11.67 -30.52
N TYR A 82 14.07 -10.63 -30.49
CA TYR A 82 12.96 -10.45 -31.43
C TYR A 82 13.20 -9.22 -32.30
N LEU A 83 12.88 -9.32 -33.59
CA LEU A 83 13.03 -8.20 -34.52
C LEU A 83 11.86 -7.22 -34.36
N ILE A 84 12.11 -6.13 -33.64
CA ILE A 84 11.12 -5.09 -33.38
C ILE A 84 11.13 -4.07 -34.51
N HIS A 85 9.95 -3.81 -35.08
CA HIS A 85 9.71 -2.85 -36.15
C HIS A 85 9.02 -1.58 -35.62
N HIS A 86 8.16 -1.72 -34.62
CA HIS A 86 7.40 -0.61 -34.05
C HIS A 86 7.46 -0.64 -32.52
N LEU A 87 7.67 0.55 -31.94
CA LEU A 87 7.62 0.81 -30.52
C LEU A 87 6.44 1.75 -30.24
N SER A 88 5.66 1.45 -29.21
CA SER A 88 4.58 2.33 -28.75
C SER A 88 4.51 2.35 -27.23
N LEU A 89 4.04 3.47 -26.69
CA LEU A 89 3.87 3.67 -25.26
C LEU A 89 2.40 4.05 -24.99
N ILE A 90 1.73 3.28 -24.14
CA ILE A 90 0.34 3.53 -23.76
C ILE A 90 0.24 3.94 -22.29
N ASP A 91 -0.65 4.87 -21.98
CA ASP A 91 -0.88 5.32 -20.60
C ASP A 91 -2.00 4.50 -19.92
N TYR A 92 -1.78 4.09 -18.66
CA TYR A 92 -2.70 3.29 -17.86
C TYR A 92 -2.91 3.89 -16.46
N PRO A 93 -4.15 3.94 -15.94
CA PRO A 93 -5.41 3.61 -16.63
C PRO A 93 -5.73 4.67 -17.70
N SER A 94 -6.27 4.21 -18.83
CA SER A 94 -6.70 5.11 -19.90
C SER A 94 -8.04 5.76 -19.53
N GLU A 95 -7.99 6.78 -18.68
CA GLU A 95 -9.17 7.60 -18.38
C GLU A 95 -9.49 8.54 -19.56
N ARG A 96 -10.52 8.17 -20.32
CA ARG A 96 -11.18 8.88 -21.44
C ARG A 96 -10.52 8.80 -22.83
N LEU A 97 -11.43 8.62 -23.81
CA LEU A 97 -11.30 8.48 -25.27
C LEU A 97 -10.62 9.66 -26.01
N SER A 98 -9.85 10.50 -25.32
CA SER A 98 -9.21 11.70 -25.88
C SER A 98 -7.75 11.85 -25.43
N GLN A 99 -7.09 10.74 -25.10
CA GLN A 99 -5.70 10.73 -24.65
C GLN A 99 -4.76 11.11 -25.79
N THR A 100 -4.24 12.32 -25.69
CA THR A 100 -2.87 12.59 -26.11
C THR A 100 -1.96 11.74 -25.23
N GLU A 101 -1.17 10.85 -25.83
CA GLU A 101 -0.20 10.00 -25.13
C GLU A 101 0.75 10.88 -24.31
N GLN A 102 0.47 11.04 -23.02
CA GLN A 102 1.07 12.06 -22.17
C GLN A 102 2.55 11.80 -21.91
N PHE A 103 2.96 10.53 -22.00
CA PHE A 103 4.33 10.09 -21.77
C PHE A 103 5.05 9.66 -23.05
N GLN A 104 4.45 9.78 -24.24
CA GLN A 104 5.10 9.38 -25.50
C GLN A 104 6.44 10.10 -25.72
N TRP A 105 6.54 11.37 -25.30
CA TRP A 105 7.80 12.13 -25.32
C TRP A 105 8.96 11.42 -24.60
N ALA A 106 8.67 10.60 -23.58
CA ALA A 106 9.69 9.89 -22.81
C ALA A 106 10.25 8.70 -23.60
N LEU A 107 9.40 8.02 -24.38
CA LEU A 107 9.82 6.99 -25.35
C LEU A 107 10.64 7.62 -26.47
N ASP A 108 10.16 8.70 -27.08
CA ASP A 108 10.86 9.37 -28.17
C ASP A 108 12.26 9.84 -27.74
N LYS A 109 12.34 10.44 -26.54
CA LYS A 109 13.62 10.82 -25.94
C LYS A 109 14.51 9.61 -25.66
N ALA A 110 13.97 8.50 -25.15
CA ALA A 110 14.76 7.30 -24.88
C ALA A 110 15.32 6.67 -26.17
N VAL A 111 14.53 6.61 -27.24
CA VAL A 111 14.96 6.14 -28.56
C VAL A 111 16.10 7.02 -29.09
N ALA A 112 15.98 8.35 -28.95
CA ALA A 112 17.02 9.29 -29.35
C ALA A 112 18.30 9.15 -28.50
N ASP A 113 18.18 9.11 -27.17
CA ASP A 113 19.31 9.02 -26.23
C ASP A 113 20.07 7.69 -26.41
N LEU A 114 19.37 6.59 -26.67
CA LEU A 114 19.96 5.26 -26.91
C LEU A 114 20.40 5.05 -28.36
N GLN A 115 20.13 6.02 -29.25
CA GLN A 115 20.42 5.92 -30.69
C GLN A 115 19.79 4.68 -31.34
N LEU A 116 18.66 4.23 -30.81
CA LEU A 116 17.96 3.03 -31.26
C LEU A 116 17.33 3.28 -32.63
N ARG A 117 17.72 2.50 -33.64
CA ARG A 117 17.15 2.57 -34.99
C ARG A 117 16.37 1.30 -35.30
N LEU A 118 15.09 1.46 -35.62
CA LEU A 118 14.22 0.36 -36.01
C LEU A 118 14.36 0.07 -37.52
N PRO A 119 14.23 -1.20 -37.95
CA PRO A 119 14.05 -2.38 -37.10
C PRO A 119 15.33 -2.77 -36.35
N HIS A 120 15.17 -3.29 -35.13
CA HIS A 120 16.29 -3.70 -34.27
C HIS A 120 16.00 -5.04 -33.58
N CYS A 121 17.00 -5.90 -33.40
CA CYS A 121 16.82 -7.12 -32.60
C CYS A 121 16.92 -6.75 -31.12
N LEU A 122 15.83 -6.93 -30.38
CA LEU A 122 15.76 -6.61 -28.96
C LEU A 122 15.50 -7.89 -28.16
N GLY A 123 16.39 -8.22 -27.25
CA GLY A 123 16.19 -9.26 -26.25
C GLY A 123 15.79 -8.66 -24.90
N GLY A 124 15.88 -9.47 -23.84
CA GLY A 124 15.48 -9.05 -22.50
C GLY A 124 16.35 -7.95 -21.92
N GLU A 125 17.64 -7.93 -22.26
CA GLU A 125 18.58 -6.93 -21.73
C GLU A 125 18.36 -5.56 -22.39
N GLY A 126 18.30 -5.52 -23.72
CA GLY A 126 17.98 -4.31 -24.47
C GLY A 126 16.60 -3.74 -24.12
N LEU A 127 15.60 -4.60 -23.90
CA LEU A 127 14.29 -4.19 -23.42
C LEU A 127 14.34 -3.55 -22.03
N SER A 128 15.06 -4.18 -21.09
CA SER A 128 15.25 -3.65 -19.73
C SER A 128 15.93 -2.28 -19.76
N ILE A 129 16.94 -2.11 -20.61
CA ILE A 129 17.66 -0.85 -20.80
C ILE A 129 16.75 0.22 -21.40
N LEU A 130 15.97 -0.11 -22.43
CA LEU A 130 14.98 0.80 -23.01
C LEU A 130 13.97 1.26 -21.96
N MET A 131 13.36 0.32 -21.22
CA MET A 131 12.41 0.62 -20.15
C MET A 131 13.04 1.50 -19.06
N LYS A 132 14.28 1.21 -18.66
CA LYS A 132 15.04 2.01 -17.68
C LYS A 132 15.29 3.43 -18.18
N GLN A 133 15.65 3.62 -19.45
CA GLN A 133 15.85 4.96 -20.01
C GLN A 133 14.53 5.75 -20.08
N ILE A 134 13.43 5.12 -20.49
CA ILE A 134 12.10 5.78 -20.48
C ILE A 134 11.74 6.19 -19.04
N GLN A 135 11.92 5.28 -18.08
CA GLN A 135 11.68 5.56 -16.66
C GLN A 135 12.53 6.72 -16.14
N ASN A 136 13.80 6.79 -16.52
CA ASN A 136 14.71 7.89 -16.14
C ASN A 136 14.22 9.23 -16.70
N ASN A 137 13.81 9.26 -17.96
CA ASN A 137 13.26 10.46 -18.60
C ASN A 137 12.02 10.97 -17.84
N ILE A 138 11.10 10.06 -17.49
CA ILE A 138 9.88 10.36 -16.70
C ILE A 138 10.25 10.94 -15.32
N ILE A 139 11.21 10.32 -14.62
CA ILE A 139 11.69 10.78 -13.31
C ILE A 139 12.33 12.17 -13.41
N GLU A 140 13.14 12.43 -14.45
CA GLU A 140 13.78 13.73 -14.67
C GLU A 140 12.76 14.88 -14.83
N LYS A 141 11.56 14.57 -15.34
CA LYS A 141 10.44 15.54 -15.39
C LYS A 141 9.62 15.63 -14.09
N GLY A 142 9.97 14.89 -13.04
CA GLY A 142 9.36 14.99 -11.72
C GLY A 142 8.24 13.98 -11.44
N TYR A 143 7.96 13.04 -12.35
CA TYR A 143 6.90 12.04 -12.23
C TYR A 143 7.38 10.78 -11.50
N VAL A 144 7.78 10.92 -10.24
CA VAL A 144 8.50 9.87 -9.49
C VAL A 144 7.67 8.64 -9.10
N THR A 145 6.34 8.76 -9.14
CA THR A 145 5.42 7.65 -8.82
C THR A 145 4.90 6.93 -10.06
N THR A 146 5.23 7.45 -11.25
CA THR A 146 4.85 6.86 -12.54
C THR A 146 5.84 5.77 -12.94
N ARG A 147 5.33 4.63 -13.42
CA ARG A 147 6.14 3.43 -13.73
C ARG A 147 5.97 2.95 -15.16
N VAL A 148 7.06 2.56 -15.80
CA VAL A 148 7.04 1.90 -17.12
C VAL A 148 7.05 0.39 -16.93
N VAL A 149 6.13 -0.32 -17.58
CA VAL A 149 5.99 -1.77 -17.52
C VAL A 149 5.82 -2.37 -18.91
N ALA A 150 6.26 -3.60 -19.09
CA ALA A 150 5.93 -4.42 -20.25
C ALA A 150 4.85 -5.43 -19.83
N GLN A 151 3.75 -5.51 -20.58
CA GLN A 151 2.74 -6.55 -20.39
C GLN A 151 3.12 -7.80 -21.18
N GLU A 152 2.55 -8.95 -20.81
CA GLU A 152 2.65 -10.17 -21.60
C GLU A 152 2.09 -9.92 -23.00
N GLN A 153 2.93 -10.12 -24.02
CA GLN A 153 2.61 -9.82 -25.41
C GLN A 153 3.41 -10.72 -26.35
N ASP A 154 2.92 -10.87 -27.58
CA ASP A 154 3.62 -11.59 -28.63
C ASP A 154 4.52 -10.65 -29.45
N LEU A 155 5.83 -10.79 -29.23
CA LEU A 155 6.86 -10.03 -29.93
C LEU A 155 7.17 -10.57 -31.34
N GLY A 156 6.61 -11.73 -31.72
CA GLY A 156 6.77 -12.30 -33.06
C GLY A 156 6.18 -11.43 -34.17
N SER A 157 5.20 -10.58 -33.82
CA SER A 157 4.61 -9.58 -34.73
C SER A 157 5.56 -8.42 -35.06
N GLY A 158 6.63 -8.24 -34.30
CA GLY A 158 7.53 -7.10 -34.41
C GLY A 158 7.00 -5.80 -33.78
N ASN A 159 5.86 -5.85 -33.09
CA ASN A 159 5.30 -4.71 -32.36
C ASN A 159 5.57 -4.89 -30.87
N LEU A 160 6.27 -3.93 -30.25
CA LEU A 160 6.47 -3.88 -28.81
C LEU A 160 5.69 -2.70 -28.24
N VAL A 161 4.75 -3.01 -27.35
CA VAL A 161 3.90 -2.07 -26.64
C VAL A 161 4.33 -2.03 -25.18
N LEU A 162 4.76 -0.86 -24.73
CA LEU A 162 5.05 -0.59 -23.32
C LEU A 162 3.89 0.18 -22.70
N SER A 163 3.67 -0.02 -21.41
CA SER A 163 2.62 0.70 -20.67
C SER A 163 3.21 1.57 -19.57
N VAL A 164 2.63 2.74 -19.37
CA VAL A 164 2.96 3.66 -18.29
C VAL A 164 1.85 3.62 -17.27
N ILE A 165 2.14 3.11 -16.08
CA ILE A 165 1.24 3.17 -14.93
C ILE A 165 1.40 4.54 -14.29
N VAL A 166 0.39 5.38 -14.44
CA VAL A 166 0.41 6.77 -13.99
C VAL A 166 0.16 6.86 -12.49
N GLY A 167 1.10 7.48 -11.77
CA GLY A 167 0.94 7.77 -10.35
C GLY A 167 0.09 9.02 -10.12
N LYS A 168 -1.02 8.89 -9.38
CA LYS A 168 -1.94 9.99 -9.08
C LYS A 168 -1.93 10.38 -7.61
N ILE A 169 -2.28 11.63 -7.35
CA ILE A 169 -2.43 12.18 -6.00
C ILE A 169 -3.69 11.60 -5.37
N GLY A 170 -3.52 10.91 -4.25
CA GLY A 170 -4.61 10.33 -3.46
C GLY A 170 -5.26 11.37 -2.56
N ASN A 171 -4.96 11.33 -1.26
CA ASN A 171 -5.44 12.32 -0.30
C ASN A 171 -4.26 13.15 0.21
N THR A 172 -4.48 14.46 0.34
CA THR A 172 -3.53 15.39 0.95
C THR A 172 -3.99 15.68 2.37
N VAL A 173 -3.11 15.47 3.36
CA VAL A 173 -3.38 15.74 4.77
C VAL A 173 -2.38 16.77 5.26
N VAL A 174 -2.86 17.86 5.86
CA VAL A 174 -2.03 18.89 6.49
C VAL A 174 -2.19 18.79 8.00
N MET A 175 -1.06 18.71 8.70
CA MET A 175 -1.02 18.70 10.15
C MET A 175 -0.31 19.96 10.65
N ASP A 176 -1.06 20.89 11.23
CA ASP A 176 -0.52 22.08 11.87
C ASP A 176 -0.20 21.79 13.34
N ASN A 177 1.08 21.54 13.61
CA ASN A 177 1.58 21.30 14.97
C ASN A 177 2.07 22.59 15.65
N GLY A 178 1.74 23.77 15.11
CA GLY A 178 2.08 25.05 15.69
C GLY A 178 1.37 25.29 17.02
N ARG A 179 2.02 26.02 17.95
CA ARG A 179 1.37 26.48 19.20
C ARG A 179 0.19 27.42 18.94
N VAL A 180 0.17 28.04 17.77
CA VAL A 180 -0.93 28.87 17.26
C VAL A 180 -1.29 28.29 15.88
N PRO A 181 -2.56 27.95 15.62
CA PRO A 181 -2.98 27.47 14.31
C PRO A 181 -2.79 28.57 13.27
N ARG A 182 -1.91 28.32 12.29
CA ARG A 182 -1.64 29.22 11.16
C ARG A 182 -2.24 28.69 9.86
N PHE A 183 -2.49 27.40 9.78
CA PHE A 183 -3.09 26.79 8.60
C PHE A 183 -4.62 26.95 8.60
N THR A 184 -5.17 27.40 7.48
CA THR A 184 -6.62 27.48 7.26
C THR A 184 -6.96 26.79 5.94
N PRO A 185 -8.22 26.34 5.73
CA PRO A 185 -8.63 25.80 4.44
C PRO A 185 -8.40 26.78 3.28
N LEU A 186 -8.47 28.10 3.54
CA LEU A 186 -8.18 29.12 2.54
C LEU A 186 -6.69 29.11 2.13
N HIS A 187 -5.78 28.91 3.08
CA HIS A 187 -4.35 28.75 2.78
C HIS A 187 -4.10 27.51 1.91
N ALA A 188 -4.82 26.41 2.14
CA ALA A 188 -4.74 25.21 1.30
C ALA A 188 -5.12 25.51 -0.16
N LEU A 189 -6.23 26.23 -0.36
CA LEU A 189 -6.74 26.59 -1.69
C LEU A 189 -5.77 27.49 -2.48
N THR A 190 -5.05 28.39 -1.80
CA THR A 190 -4.13 29.31 -2.48
C THR A 190 -2.73 28.74 -2.63
N ALA A 191 -2.32 27.82 -1.75
CA ALA A 191 -0.95 27.33 -1.73
C ALA A 191 -0.76 26.07 -2.59
N PHE A 192 -1.73 25.15 -2.62
CA PHE A 192 -1.62 23.93 -3.39
C PHE A 192 -1.80 24.20 -4.89
N THR A 193 -0.83 23.73 -5.68
CA THR A 193 -0.84 23.80 -7.16
C THR A 193 -1.27 22.48 -7.80
N PHE A 194 -1.87 21.60 -7.02
CA PHE A 194 -2.31 20.26 -7.41
C PHE A 194 -3.56 19.86 -6.64
N GLU A 195 -4.34 18.95 -7.21
CA GLU A 195 -5.58 18.43 -6.64
C GLU A 195 -5.59 16.90 -6.52
N LYS A 196 -6.61 16.38 -5.84
CA LYS A 196 -6.86 14.94 -5.78
C LYS A 196 -7.18 14.41 -7.18
N GLY A 197 -6.50 13.33 -7.56
CA GLY A 197 -6.67 12.70 -8.88
C GLY A 197 -5.71 13.23 -9.94
N ASP A 198 -5.02 14.34 -9.69
CA ASP A 198 -3.96 14.84 -10.57
C ASP A 198 -2.81 13.85 -10.65
N ILE A 199 -2.06 13.93 -11.74
CA ILE A 199 -0.81 13.18 -11.88
C ILE A 199 0.21 13.80 -10.95
N LEU A 200 0.82 12.96 -10.12
CA LEU A 200 1.77 13.41 -9.12
C LEU A 200 3.07 13.86 -9.81
N ASN A 201 3.42 15.13 -9.60
CA ASN A 201 4.71 15.69 -9.97
C ASN A 201 5.37 16.37 -8.77
N VAL A 202 6.63 16.03 -8.49
CA VAL A 202 7.39 16.57 -7.36
C VAL A 202 7.51 18.10 -7.42
N ARG A 203 7.63 18.69 -8.62
CA ARG A 203 7.73 20.16 -8.76
C ARG A 203 6.48 20.88 -8.27
N ASN A 204 5.29 20.29 -8.47
CA ASN A 204 4.05 20.87 -7.96
C ASN A 204 4.02 20.82 -6.43
N ILE A 205 4.55 19.75 -5.82
CA ILE A 205 4.70 19.62 -4.37
C ILE A 205 5.68 20.67 -3.83
N GLU A 206 6.84 20.82 -4.45
CA GLU A 206 7.84 21.82 -4.07
C GLU A 206 7.27 23.24 -4.16
N GLN A 207 6.58 23.57 -5.26
CA GLN A 207 5.93 24.87 -5.41
C GLN A 207 4.86 25.11 -4.35
N SER A 208 4.09 24.07 -4.03
CA SER A 208 3.05 24.15 -3.00
C SER A 208 3.64 24.38 -1.61
N LEU A 209 4.77 23.74 -1.30
CA LEU A 209 5.50 23.97 -0.05
C LEU A 209 6.08 25.38 0.01
N GLU A 210 6.55 25.93 -1.11
CA GLU A 210 7.02 27.31 -1.17
C GLU A 210 5.88 28.30 -0.91
N ASN A 211 4.69 28.07 -1.47
CA ASN A 211 3.52 28.92 -1.22
C ASN A 211 2.99 28.84 0.22
N LEU A 212 3.36 27.81 0.99
CA LEU A 212 2.95 27.61 2.38
C LEU A 212 3.89 28.23 3.42
N LYS A 213 5.08 28.68 3.02
CA LYS A 213 6.03 29.34 3.93
C LYS A 213 5.50 30.68 4.44
#